data_AF-A0A4P7L354-F1
#
_entry.id   AF-A0A4P7L354-F1
#
_cell.length_a   1.000
_cell.length_b   1.000
_cell.length_c   1.000
_cell.angle_alpha   90.00
_cell.angle_beta   90.00
_cell.angle_gamma   90.00
#
_symmetry.space_group_name_H-M   'P 1'
#
loop_
_entity.id
_entity.type
_entity.pdbx_description
1 polymer ?
#
loop_
_entity_poly.entity_id
_entity_poly.type
_entity_poly.pdbx_seq_one_letter_code
_entity_poly.pdbx_strand_id
1 'polypeptide(L)'
;MSAFIARSRASAVAYINACAKGTVELDYETAWEDAIELGRLGQKLGVDVQYRTVEHICVESADALTRGLREEKRTFRQRYLYCRFDMVALPETILCELESLAIEHGDYILPGHLLGETTLVWR
;
A
#
# COMPACT_ATOMS: atom_id res chain seq x y z
N MET A 1 6.61 -9.94 13.36
CA MET A 1 5.92 -9.13 14.39
C MET A 1 4.67 -8.55 13.75
N SER A 2 3.51 -8.65 14.40
CA SER A 2 2.28 -8.00 13.93
C SER A 2 2.33 -6.52 14.27
N ALA A 3 2.31 -5.63 13.28
CA ALA A 3 2.17 -4.19 13.49
C ALA A 3 0.70 -3.83 13.77
N PHE A 4 0.46 -2.85 14.63
CA PHE A 4 -0.86 -2.24 14.78
C PHE A 4 -1.07 -1.23 13.65
N ILE A 5 -2.16 -1.36 12.87
CA ILE A 5 -2.48 -0.43 11.80
C ILE A 5 -3.38 0.67 12.36
N ALA A 6 -2.83 1.88 12.46
CA ALA A 6 -3.57 3.07 12.86
C ALA A 6 -4.29 3.67 11.66
N ARG A 7 -5.61 3.85 11.79
CA ARG A 7 -6.51 4.45 10.78
C ARG A 7 -6.79 5.92 11.02
N SER A 8 -6.18 6.49 12.05
CA SER A 8 -6.24 7.90 12.39
C SER A 8 -5.13 8.26 13.37
N ARG A 9 -4.76 9.55 13.42
CA ARG A 9 -3.84 10.11 14.42
C ARG A 9 -4.23 9.72 15.85
N ALA A 10 -5.52 9.81 16.18
CA ALA A 10 -6.02 9.48 17.51
C ALA A 10 -5.75 8.02 17.90
N SER A 11 -5.99 7.08 16.97
CA SER A 11 -5.71 5.66 17.21
C SER A 11 -4.21 5.37 17.35
N ALA A 12 -3.36 6.04 16.58
CA ALA A 12 -1.91 5.92 16.68
C ALA A 12 -1.41 6.40 18.04
N VAL A 13 -1.81 7.61 18.47
CA VAL A 13 -1.43 8.19 19.76
C VAL A 13 -1.90 7.32 20.92
N ALA A 14 -3.14 6.80 20.86
CA ALA A 14 -3.66 5.90 21.88
C ALA A 14 -2.81 4.63 22.01
N TYR A 15 -2.42 4.01 20.88
CA TYR A 15 -1.56 2.84 20.87
C TYR A 15 -0.15 3.13 21.40
N ILE A 16 0.48 4.21 20.93
CA ILE A 16 1.83 4.61 21.35
C ILE A 16 1.88 4.89 22.86
N ASN A 17 0.86 5.52 23.42
CA ASN A 17 0.80 5.78 24.86
C ASN A 17 0.52 4.52 25.70
N ALA A 18 -0.16 3.53 25.13
CA ALA A 18 -0.51 2.29 25.82
C ALA A 18 0.59 1.21 25.77
N CYS A 19 1.46 1.24 24.75
CA CYS A 19 2.53 0.26 24.56
C CYS A 19 3.91 0.89 24.72
N ALA A 20 4.78 0.27 25.52
CA ALA A 20 6.18 0.68 25.62
C ALA A 20 7.10 0.03 24.56
N LYS A 21 6.62 -1.01 23.86
CA LYS A 21 7.34 -1.71 22.79
C LYS A 21 6.36 -2.27 21.77
N GLY A 22 6.61 -2.01 20.49
CA GLY A 22 5.77 -2.50 19.39
C GLY A 22 6.04 -1.73 18.10
N THR A 23 5.29 -2.05 17.05
CA THR A 23 5.29 -1.31 15.79
C THR A 23 3.89 -0.80 15.51
N VAL A 24 3.75 0.50 15.25
CA VAL A 24 2.53 1.11 14.72
C VAL A 24 2.78 1.54 13.29
N GLU A 25 1.84 1.23 12.42
CA GLU A 25 1.83 1.62 11.04
C GLU A 25 0.75 2.68 10.81
N LEU A 26 1.13 3.83 10.26
CA LEU A 26 0.20 4.90 9.95
C LEU A 26 -0.38 4.66 8.56
N ASP A 27 -1.68 4.39 8.49
CA ASP A 27 -2.39 4.13 7.23
C ASP A 27 -3.73 4.89 7.21
N TYR A 28 -3.61 6.20 7.01
CA TYR A 28 -4.69 7.17 6.83
C TYR A 28 -4.21 8.30 5.91
N GLU A 29 -5.15 9.01 5.27
CA GLU A 29 -4.90 9.98 4.20
C GLU A 29 -3.84 11.04 4.54
N THR A 30 -3.89 11.61 5.74
CA THR A 30 -2.99 12.67 6.20
C THR A 30 -1.81 12.16 7.03
N ALA A 31 -1.54 10.85 7.04
CA ALA A 31 -0.47 10.25 7.85
C ALA A 31 0.92 10.84 7.59
N TRP A 32 1.16 11.37 6.39
CA TRP A 32 2.41 12.05 6.04
C TRP A 32 2.66 13.31 6.88
N GLU A 33 1.62 14.01 7.30
CA GLU A 33 1.73 15.22 8.15
C GLU A 33 2.18 14.84 9.57
N ASP A 34 1.69 13.71 10.06
CA ASP A 34 1.89 13.25 11.44
C ASP A 34 3.15 12.39 11.62
N ALA A 35 3.68 11.78 10.54
CA ALA A 35 4.71 10.74 10.61
C ALA A 35 5.95 11.16 11.41
N ILE A 36 6.38 12.43 11.27
CA ILE A 36 7.55 12.95 11.98
C ILE A 36 7.27 13.12 13.48
N GLU A 37 6.14 13.74 13.84
CA GLU A 37 5.78 14.00 15.24
C GLU A 37 5.53 12.68 15.98
N LEU A 38 4.73 11.80 15.38
CA LEU A 38 4.44 10.50 15.95
C LEU A 38 5.69 9.62 16.01
N GLY A 39 6.58 9.70 15.02
CA GLY A 39 7.89 9.03 15.06
C GLY A 39 8.73 9.42 16.27
N ARG A 40 8.78 10.71 16.60
CA ARG A 40 9.47 11.19 17.81
C ARG A 40 8.80 10.72 19.09
N LEU A 41 7.47 10.74 19.14
CA LEU A 41 6.71 10.23 20.29
C LEU A 41 6.95 8.73 20.50
N GLY A 42 6.89 7.94 19.43
CA GLY A 42 7.15 6.51 19.44
C GLY A 42 8.57 6.21 19.93
N GLN A 43 9.58 6.88 19.39
CA GLN A 43 10.97 6.70 19.81
C GLN A 43 11.15 6.93 21.32
N LYS A 44 10.53 7.98 21.87
CA LYS A 44 10.58 8.29 23.31
C LYS A 44 9.97 7.18 24.16
N LEU A 45 8.95 6.50 23.66
CA LEU A 45 8.18 5.48 24.36
C LEU A 45 8.56 4.04 23.95
N GLY A 46 9.56 3.86 23.09
CA GLY A 46 10.03 2.55 22.63
C GLY A 46 9.15 1.87 21.57
N VAL A 47 8.27 2.62 20.91
CA VAL A 47 7.42 2.15 19.80
C VAL A 47 8.01 2.59 18.47
N ASP A 48 8.18 1.63 17.56
CA ASP A 48 8.55 1.89 16.18
C ASP A 48 7.34 2.39 15.39
N VAL A 49 7.46 3.55 14.76
CA VAL A 49 6.38 4.18 14.00
C VAL A 49 6.76 4.17 12.54
N GLN A 50 5.96 3.49 11.73
CA GLN A 50 6.20 3.33 10.31
C GLN A 50 5.13 4.05 9.53
N TYR A 51 5.55 4.78 8.50
CA TYR A 51 4.68 5.33 7.48
C TYR A 51 5.18 4.83 6.13
N ARG A 52 4.29 4.20 5.36
CA ARG A 52 4.61 3.69 4.02
C ARG A 52 3.65 4.31 3.03
N THR A 53 4.19 4.82 1.93
CA THR A 53 3.43 5.48 0.87
C THR A 53 3.08 4.52 -0.27
N VAL A 54 3.86 3.45 -0.46
CA VAL A 54 3.78 2.57 -1.63
C VAL A 54 3.72 1.11 -1.20
N GLU A 55 2.92 0.32 -1.94
CA GLU A 55 2.98 -1.14 -1.94
C GLU A 55 3.45 -1.66 -3.29
N HIS A 56 4.46 -2.53 -3.30
CA HIS A 56 4.95 -3.17 -4.51
C HIS A 56 4.24 -4.52 -4.71
N ILE A 57 3.39 -4.61 -5.72
CA ILE A 57 2.52 -5.76 -5.96
C ILE A 57 2.96 -6.47 -7.23
N CYS A 58 3.35 -7.73 -7.10
CA CYS A 58 3.57 -8.62 -8.22
C CYS A 58 2.23 -9.13 -8.76
N VAL A 59 1.92 -8.88 -10.02
CA VAL A 59 0.67 -9.31 -10.66
C VAL A 59 0.96 -10.42 -11.66
N GLU A 60 0.51 -11.63 -11.35
CA GLU A 60 0.88 -12.85 -12.10
C GLU A 60 0.05 -13.02 -13.39
N SER A 61 -1.14 -12.42 -13.49
CA SER A 61 -2.04 -12.58 -14.64
C SER A 61 -2.97 -11.39 -14.88
N ALA A 62 -3.58 -11.32 -16.06
CA ALA A 62 -4.58 -10.30 -16.40
C ALA A 62 -5.86 -10.41 -15.55
N ASP A 63 -6.27 -11.65 -15.23
CA ASP A 63 -7.39 -11.91 -14.32
C ASP A 63 -7.07 -11.41 -12.90
N ALA A 64 -5.83 -11.62 -12.44
CA ALA A 64 -5.36 -11.11 -11.15
C ALA A 64 -5.39 -9.58 -11.11
N LEU A 65 -4.94 -8.93 -12.19
CA LEU A 65 -4.99 -7.48 -12.33
C LEU A 65 -6.43 -6.97 -12.25
N THR A 66 -7.33 -7.60 -13.01
CA THR A 66 -8.74 -7.22 -13.09
C THR A 66 -9.44 -7.38 -11.74
N ARG A 67 -9.23 -8.51 -11.05
CA ARG A 67 -9.79 -8.73 -9.71
C ARG A 67 -9.23 -7.72 -8.71
N GLY A 68 -7.91 -7.58 -8.64
CA GLY A 68 -7.27 -6.72 -7.65
C GLY A 68 -7.54 -5.22 -7.83
N LEU A 69 -7.74 -4.76 -9.07
CA LEU A 69 -8.16 -3.38 -9.34
C LEU A 69 -9.62 -3.13 -8.96
N ARG A 70 -10.50 -4.14 -9.02
CA ARG A 70 -11.91 -4.01 -8.65
C ARG A 70 -12.17 -4.26 -7.16
N GLU A 71 -11.20 -4.82 -6.44
CA GLU A 71 -11.28 -5.01 -5.00
C GLU A 71 -11.15 -3.67 -4.26
N GLU A 72 -11.95 -3.52 -3.19
CA GLU A 72 -11.89 -2.35 -2.32
C GLU A 72 -10.49 -2.18 -1.74
N LYS A 73 -9.93 -0.99 -1.93
CA LYS A 73 -8.59 -0.64 -1.45
C LYS A 73 -8.61 -0.43 0.07
N ARG A 74 -7.90 -1.30 0.78
CA ARG A 74 -7.88 -1.32 2.27
C ARG A 74 -6.84 -0.41 2.92
N THR A 75 -6.08 0.31 2.11
CA THR A 75 -4.95 1.14 2.55
C THR A 75 -4.91 2.43 1.74
N PHE A 76 -4.37 3.51 2.30
CA PHE A 76 -4.14 4.76 1.58
C PHE A 76 -2.88 4.75 0.71
N ARG A 77 -2.14 3.65 0.73
CA ARG A 77 -0.90 3.48 -0.03
C ARG A 77 -1.16 3.42 -1.52
N GLN A 78 -0.28 4.00 -2.30
CA GLN A 78 -0.27 3.84 -3.75
C GLN A 78 0.21 2.43 -4.10
N ARG A 79 -0.51 1.71 -4.97
CA ARG A 79 -0.08 0.37 -5.41
C ARG A 79 0.75 0.50 -6.68
N TYR A 80 1.94 -0.08 -6.67
CA TYR A 80 2.77 -0.27 -7.86
C TYR A 80 2.55 -1.70 -8.35
N LEU A 81 1.84 -1.85 -9.46
CA LEU A 81 1.34 -3.11 -10.01
C LEU A 81 2.30 -3.62 -11.10
N TYR A 82 3.24 -4.48 -10.71
CA TYR A 82 4.25 -5.06 -11.59
C TYR A 82 3.68 -6.26 -12.35
N CYS A 83 3.28 -6.05 -13.59
CA CYS A 83 2.62 -7.07 -14.41
C CYS A 83 3.64 -8.03 -15.04
N ARG A 84 3.57 -9.31 -14.66
CA ARG A 84 4.47 -10.38 -15.15
C ARG A 84 3.90 -11.16 -16.35
N PHE A 85 2.80 -10.69 -16.90
CA PHE A 85 2.17 -11.21 -18.11
C PHE A 85 2.29 -10.17 -19.23
N ASP A 86 2.08 -10.62 -20.47
CA ASP A 86 2.12 -9.72 -21.62
C ASP A 86 0.86 -8.87 -21.70
N MET A 87 0.96 -7.59 -21.37
CA MET A 87 -0.16 -6.66 -21.47
C MET A 87 -0.53 -6.35 -22.92
N VAL A 88 0.40 -6.50 -23.87
CA VAL A 88 0.14 -6.24 -25.30
C VAL A 88 -0.77 -7.30 -25.91
N ALA A 89 -0.83 -8.49 -25.28
CA ALA A 89 -1.76 -9.54 -25.67
C ALA A 89 -3.22 -9.25 -25.28
N LEU A 90 -3.49 -8.22 -24.46
CA LEU A 90 -4.85 -7.86 -24.06
C LEU A 90 -5.57 -7.07 -25.15
N PRO A 91 -6.90 -7.23 -25.29
CA PRO A 91 -7.70 -6.34 -26.13
C PRO A 91 -7.57 -4.89 -25.66
N GLU A 92 -7.46 -3.95 -26.59
CA GLU A 92 -7.32 -2.52 -26.30
C GLU A 92 -8.41 -1.99 -25.36
N THR A 93 -9.66 -2.44 -25.54
CA THR A 93 -10.78 -2.05 -24.67
C THR A 93 -10.58 -2.48 -23.22
N ILE A 94 -9.99 -3.66 -23.00
CA ILE A 94 -9.70 -4.17 -21.65
C ILE A 94 -8.52 -3.41 -21.06
N LEU A 95 -7.49 -3.12 -21.86
CA LEU A 95 -6.35 -2.32 -21.42
C LEU A 95 -6.80 -0.93 -20.95
N CYS A 96 -7.61 -0.22 -21.75
CA CYS A 96 -8.12 1.10 -21.38
C CYS A 96 -8.98 1.07 -20.11
N GLU A 97 -9.78 0.02 -19.90
CA GLU A 97 -10.57 -0.14 -18.67
C GLU A 97 -9.66 -0.31 -17.44
N LEU A 98 -8.67 -1.19 -17.53
CA LEU A 98 -7.73 -1.47 -16.44
C LEU A 98 -6.86 -0.25 -16.12
N GLU A 99 -6.43 0.50 -17.12
CA GLU A 99 -5.72 1.77 -16.94
C GLU A 99 -6.60 2.82 -16.25
N SER A 100 -7.87 2.91 -16.65
CA SER A 100 -8.84 3.84 -16.02
C SER A 100 -9.06 3.51 -14.53
N LEU A 101 -9.23 2.23 -14.20
CA LEU A 101 -9.36 1.77 -12.82
C LEU A 101 -8.09 2.02 -12.00
N ALA A 102 -6.91 1.79 -12.59
CA ALA A 102 -5.65 2.10 -11.92
C ALA A 102 -5.53 3.60 -11.63
N ILE A 103 -5.88 4.46 -12.58
CA ILE A 103 -5.87 5.92 -12.39
C ILE A 103 -6.84 6.36 -11.29
N GLU A 104 -8.06 5.81 -11.27
CA GLU A 104 -9.06 6.11 -10.23
C GLU A 104 -8.55 5.81 -8.82
N HIS A 105 -7.81 4.71 -8.66
CA HIS A 105 -7.20 4.34 -7.39
C HIS A 105 -5.85 5.01 -7.09
N GLY A 106 -5.35 5.79 -8.05
CA GLY A 106 -4.03 6.39 -8.02
C GLY A 106 -2.92 5.35 -8.05
N ASP A 107 -3.11 4.20 -8.68
CA ASP A 107 -2.13 3.13 -8.79
C ASP A 107 -1.32 3.22 -10.10
N TYR A 108 -0.12 2.64 -10.09
CA TYR A 108 0.77 2.59 -11.25
C TYR A 108 0.89 1.18 -11.80
N ILE A 109 0.55 0.98 -13.08
CA ILE A 109 0.85 -0.25 -13.80
C ILE A 109 2.28 -0.17 -14.33
N LEU A 110 3.10 -1.18 -14.00
CA LEU A 110 4.54 -1.21 -14.30
C LEU A 110 4.95 -2.51 -14.99
N PRO A 111 5.97 -2.48 -15.87
CA PRO A 111 6.57 -3.70 -16.40
C PRO A 111 7.12 -4.61 -15.30
N GLY A 112 6.80 -5.91 -15.35
CA GLY A 112 7.17 -6.88 -14.32
C GLY A 112 8.68 -7.02 -14.07
N HIS A 113 9.52 -6.71 -15.07
CA HIS A 113 10.98 -6.78 -14.93
C HIS A 113 11.57 -5.67 -14.05
N LEU A 114 10.80 -4.62 -13.73
CA LEU A 114 11.20 -3.55 -12.80
C LEU A 114 11.01 -3.94 -11.33
N LEU A 115 10.40 -5.09 -11.06
CA LEU A 115 10.13 -5.56 -9.71
C LEU A 115 11.45 -5.95 -9.02
N GLY A 116 11.85 -5.17 -8.02
CA GLY A 116 12.96 -5.50 -7.13
C GLY A 116 12.49 -6.33 -5.93
N GLU A 117 11.71 -5.71 -5.05
CA GLU A 117 11.15 -6.32 -3.84
C GLU A 117 9.62 -6.44 -3.96
N THR A 118 9.07 -7.57 -3.51
CA THR A 118 7.64 -7.85 -3.58
C THR A 118 7.01 -7.71 -2.19
N THR A 119 6.05 -6.80 -2.05
CA THR A 119 5.23 -6.67 -0.83
C THR A 119 4.08 -7.67 -0.84
N LEU A 120 3.43 -7.83 -2.00
CA LEU A 120 2.24 -8.65 -2.17
C LEU A 120 2.24 -9.33 -3.54
N VAL A 121 1.56 -10.46 -3.66
CA VAL A 121 1.35 -11.16 -4.92
C VAL A 121 -0.15 -11.28 -5.20
N TRP A 122 -0.57 -10.81 -6.37
CA TRP A 122 -1.89 -11.08 -6.93
C TRP A 122 -1.80 -12.21 -7.95
N ARG A 123 -2.56 -13.28 -7.70
CA ARG A 123 -2.62 -14.50 -8.53
C ARG A 123 -3.97 -14.61 -9.19
#